data_AF-A0A1M5EGK2-F1
#
_entry.id   AF-A0A1M5EGK2-F1
#
_cell.length_a   1.000
_cell.length_b   1.000
_cell.length_c   1.000
_cell.angle_alpha   90.00
_cell.angle_beta   90.00
_cell.angle_gamma   90.00
#
_symmetry.space_group_name_H-M   'P 1'
#
loop_
_entity.id
_entity.type
_entity.pdbx_description
1 polymer ?
#
loop_
_entity_poly.entity_id
_entity_poly.type
_entity_poly.pdbx_seq_one_letter_code
_entity_poly.pdbx_strand_id
1 'polypeptide(L)' 'MSSANEKEPLSFEEALSRLETIVNELEDESITLDQSIELYEEGIELSRLCTETLEEAELRIKNVAEQQSDNNDNE' A
#
# COMPACT_ATOMS: atom_id res chain seq x y z
N MET A 1 32.44 1.89 6.40
CA MET A 1 31.55 2.65 5.49
C MET A 1 30.61 1.65 4.85
N SER A 2 29.48 1.37 5.48
CA SER A 2 28.41 0.57 4.88
C SER A 2 27.20 1.48 4.77
N SER A 3 27.03 2.10 3.60
CA SER A 3 25.78 2.74 3.22
C SER A 3 24.96 1.70 2.48
N ALA A 4 24.23 0.87 3.23
CA ALA A 4 23.13 0.09 2.69
C ALA A 4 21.90 1.01 2.72
N ASN A 5 21.65 1.70 1.61
CA ASN A 5 20.38 2.38 1.38
C ASN A 5 19.38 1.32 0.90
N GLU A 6 19.05 0.38 1.79
CA GLU A 6 17.88 -0.46 1.64
C GLU A 6 16.69 0.46 1.88
N LYS A 7 16.02 0.88 0.82
CA LYS A 7 14.72 1.55 0.95
C LYS A 7 13.83 0.54 1.66
N GLU A 8 13.60 0.75 2.96
CA GLU A 8 12.57 0.01 3.67
C GLU A 8 11.26 0.17 2.88
N PRO A 9 10.49 -0.92 2.72
CA PRO A 9 9.20 -0.82 2.06
C PRO A 9 8.36 0.22 2.81
N LEU A 10 7.79 1.17 2.07
CA LEU A 10 6.87 2.17 2.61
C LEU A 10 5.79 1.48 3.44
N SER A 11 5.46 2.06 4.60
CA SER A 11 4.29 1.61 5.36
C SER A 11 3.00 1.86 4.55
N PHE A 12 1.92 1.17 4.92
CA PHE A 12 0.61 1.36 4.29
C PHE A 12 0.16 2.82 4.36
N GLU A 13 0.30 3.44 5.52
CA GLU A 13 -0.09 4.82 5.76
C GLU A 13 0.73 5.81 4.93
N GLU A 14 2.04 5.57 4.77
CA GLU A 14 2.90 6.38 3.92
C GLU A 14 2.56 6.22 2.44
N ALA A 15 2.32 4.98 1.99
CA ALA A 15 1.92 4.71 0.62
C ALA A 15 0.57 5.35 0.26
N LEU A 16 -0.40 5.29 1.18
CA LEU A 16 -1.69 5.94 1.03
C LEU A 16 -1.56 7.47 1.01
N SER A 17 -0.77 8.05 1.92
CA SER A 17 -0.54 9.50 1.94
C SER A 17 0.17 9.99 0.68
N ARG A 18 1.10 9.20 0.12
CA ARG A 18 1.74 9.52 -1.16
C ARG A 18 0.75 9.43 -2.32
N LEU A 19 -0.14 8.43 -2.35
CA LEU A 19 -1.22 8.35 -3.34
C LEU A 19 -2.12 9.58 -3.30
N GLU A 20 -2.54 10.03 -2.12
CA GLU A 20 -3.34 11.25 -1.97
C GLU A 20 -2.60 12.47 -2.51
N THR A 21 -1.29 12.56 -2.24
CA THR A 21 -0.43 13.63 -2.76
C THR A 21 -0.35 13.59 -4.28
N ILE A 22 -0.16 12.41 -4.87
CA ILE A 22 -0.12 12.21 -6.33
C ILE A 22 -1.43 12.65 -6.97
N VAL A 23 -2.58 12.29 -6.38
CA VAL A 23 -3.89 12.73 -6.89
C VAL A 23 -3.99 14.25 -6.89
N ASN A 24 -3.59 14.91 -5.80
CA ASN A 24 -3.59 16.37 -5.72
C ASN A 24 -2.63 17.01 -6.76
N GLU A 25 -1.45 16.41 -6.98
CA GLU A 25 -0.48 16.89 -7.98
C GLU A 25 -0.99 16.71 -9.42
N LEU A 26 -1.70 15.61 -9.70
CA LEU A 26 -2.32 15.35 -11.01
C LEU A 26 -3.50 16.28 -11.33
N GLU A 27 -4.13 16.87 -10.31
CA GLU A 27 -5.20 17.86 -10.46
C GLU A 27 -4.67 19.28 -10.74
N ASP A 28 -3.35 19.52 -10.60
CA ASP A 28 -2.74 20.83 -10.84
C ASP A 28 -2.69 21.15 -12.35
N GLU A 29 -3.26 22.28 -12.76
CA GLU A 29 -3.29 22.74 -14.16
C GLU A 29 -1.90 23.05 -14.75
N SER A 30 -0.88 23.21 -13.89
CA SER A 30 0.50 23.50 -14.28
C SER A 30 1.36 22.26 -14.49
N ILE A 31 0.83 21.06 -14.25
CA ILE A 31 1.56 19.81 -14.46
C ILE A 31 1.85 19.58 -15.94
N THR A 32 3.08 19.14 -16.24
CA THR A 32 3.44 18.75 -17.61
C THR A 32 3.02 17.31 -17.91
N LEU A 33 2.90 16.97 -19.20
CA LEU A 33 2.54 15.62 -19.62
C LEU A 33 3.53 14.57 -19.08
N ASP A 34 4.84 14.83 -19.18
CA ASP A 34 5.86 13.90 -18.71
C ASP A 34 5.75 13.65 -17.20
N GLN A 35 5.54 14.72 -16.41
CA GLN A 35 5.30 14.59 -14.96
C GLN A 35 4.02 13.83 -14.65
N SER A 36 2.94 14.05 -15.42
CA SER A 36 1.69 13.33 -15.21
C SER A 36 1.83 11.82 -15.45
N ILE A 37 2.71 11.42 -16.40
CA ILE A 37 3.01 10.01 -16.67
C ILE A 37 3.82 9.42 -15.51
N GLU A 38 4.85 10.11 -15.05
CA GLU A 38 5.69 9.66 -13.91
C GLU A 38 4.84 9.47 -12.64
N LEU A 39 4.00 10.45 -12.30
CA LEU A 39 3.10 10.38 -11.15
C LEU A 39 2.05 9.28 -11.29
N TYR A 40 1.55 9.04 -12.50
CA TYR A 40 0.60 7.95 -12.76
C TYR A 40 1.26 6.58 -12.56
N GLU A 41 2.49 6.38 -13.08
CA GLU A 41 3.25 5.15 -12.88
C GLU A 41 3.51 4.90 -11.39
N GLU A 42 3.96 5.93 -10.66
CA GLU A 42 4.16 5.85 -9.20
C GLU A 42 2.84 5.51 -8.48
N GLY A 43 1.74 6.14 -8.87
CA GLY A 43 0.42 5.88 -8.29
C GLY A 43 -0.05 4.44 -8.50
N ILE A 44 0.23 3.83 -9.66
CA ILE A 44 -0.10 2.42 -9.90
C ILE A 44 0.72 1.49 -8.98
N GLU A 45 2.01 1.77 -8.81
CA GLU A 45 2.88 0.98 -7.93
C GLU A 45 2.41 1.05 -6.47
N LEU A 46 2.11 2.24 -5.98
CA LEU A 46 1.60 2.45 -4.62
C LEU A 46 0.22 1.83 -4.41
N SER A 47 -0.68 1.95 -5.38
CA SER A 47 -2.00 1.32 -5.32
C SER A 47 -1.90 -0.20 -5.21
N ARG A 48 -0.95 -0.80 -5.94
CA ARG A 48 -0.68 -2.24 -5.85
C ARG A 48 -0.16 -2.61 -4.47
N LEU A 49 0.82 -1.87 -3.94
CA LEU A 49 1.35 -2.08 -2.60
C LEU A 49 0.27 -2.01 -1.52
N CYS A 50 -0.61 -1.01 -1.58
CA CYS A 50 -1.74 -0.87 -0.66
C CYS A 50 -2.68 -2.06 -0.73
N THR A 51 -3.01 -2.52 -1.94
CA THR A 51 -3.89 -3.67 -2.16
C THR A 51 -3.29 -4.95 -1.59
N GLU A 52 -2.03 -5.25 -1.92
CA GLU A 52 -1.30 -6.42 -1.40
C GLU A 52 -1.23 -6.40 0.14
N THR A 53 -0.99 -5.22 0.73
CA THR A 53 -0.95 -5.08 2.19
C THR A 53 -2.32 -5.35 2.85
N LEU A 54 -3.40 -4.87 2.24
CA LEU A 54 -4.76 -5.11 2.74
C LEU A 54 -5.17 -6.58 2.60
N GLU A 55 -4.82 -7.23 1.48
CA GLU A 55 -5.06 -8.66 1.27
C GLU A 55 -4.34 -9.52 2.32
N GLU A 56 -3.08 -9.20 2.63
CA GLU A 56 -2.35 -9.87 3.70
C GLU A 56 -3.00 -9.67 5.07
N ALA A 57 -3.46 -8.45 5.37
CA ALA A 57 -4.14 -8.15 6.62
C ALA A 57 -5.46 -8.92 6.74
N GLU A 58 -6.25 -8.97 5.68
CA GLU A 58 -7.51 -9.74 5.62
C GLU A 58 -7.26 -11.24 5.84
N LEU A 59 -6.25 -11.80 5.18
CA LEU A 59 -5.88 -13.21 5.35
C LEU A 59 -5.48 -13.53 6.79
N ARG A 60 -4.71 -12.64 7.43
CA ARG A 60 -4.33 -12.80 8.85
C ARG A 60 -5.56 -12.78 9.76
N ILE A 61 -6.49 -11.85 9.54
CA ILE A 61 -7.75 -11.77 10.31
C ILE A 61 -8.58 -13.05 10.13
N LYS A 62 -8.72 -13.52 8.88
CA LYS A 62 -9.46 -14.73 8.56
C LYS A 62 -8.88 -15.96 9.25
N ASN A 63 -7.56 -16.14 9.19
CA ASN A 63 -6.88 -17.26 9.84
C ASN A 63 -7.11 -17.27 11.36
N VAL A 64 -7.07 -16.10 12.01
CA VAL A 64 -7.35 -15.97 13.45
C VAL A 64 -8.81 -16.32 13.76
N ALA A 65 -9.76 -15.87 12.93
CA ALA A 65 -11.18 -16.18 13.10
C ALA A 65 -11.49 -17.68 12.92
N GLU A 66 -10.87 -18.34 11.93
CA GLU A 66 -11.00 -19.78 11.70
C GLU A 66 -10.44 -20.58 12.89
N GLN A 67 -9.25 -20.22 13.40
CA GLN A 67 -8.66 -20.84 14.59
C GLN A 67 -9.54 -20.71 15.85
N GLN A 68 -10.29 -19.61 15.98
CA GLN A 68 -11.21 -19.43 17.09
C GLN A 68 -12.48 -20.30 16.95
N SER A 69 -12.87 -20.64 15.73
CA SER A 69 -14.04 -21.47 15.42
C SER A 69 -13.78 -22.93 15.78
N ASP A 70 -12.61 -23.47 15.39
CA ASP A 70 -12.22 -24.86 15.64
C ASP A 70 -12.04 -25.20 17.13
N ASN A 71 -11.83 -24.20 17.99
CA ASN A 71 -11.65 -24.40 19.43
C ASN A 71 -12.97 -24.52 20.22
N ASN A 72 -14.11 -24.11 19.65
CA ASN A 72 -15.41 -24.10 20.35
C ASN A 72 -16.27 -25.34 20.10
N ASP A 73 -15.88 -26.24 19.20
CA ASP A 73 -16.60 -27.49 18.92
C ASP A 73 -16.13 -28.67 19.80
N ASN A 74 -15.32 -28.41 20.83
CA ASN A 74 -14.72 -29.40 21.74
C ASN A 74 -15.19 -29.29 23.22
N GLU A 75 -16.40 -28.78 23.46
CA GLU A 75 -17.12 -28.92 24.76
C GLU A 75 -18.36 -29.81 24.66
#